data_AF-A0A3D3RG75-F1
#
_entry.id   AF-A0A3D3RG75-F1
#
_cell.length_a   1.000
_cell.length_b   1.000
_cell.length_c   1.000
_cell.angle_alpha   90.00
_cell.angle_beta   90.00
_cell.angle_gamma   90.00
#
_symmetry.space_group_name_H-M   'P 1'
#
loop_
_entity.id
_entity.type
_entity.pdbx_description
1 polymer ?
#
loop_
_entity_poly.entity_id
_entity_poly.type
_entity_poly.pdbx_seq_one_letter_code
_entity_poly.pdbx_strand_id
1 'polypeptide(L)' 'IAAANHLYLISEKGLLQVVQLGEKQGEVTGEVDLKETILATPAISDNSLFLRSDKHLWKISSR' A
#
# COMPACT_ATOMS: atom_id res chain seq x y z
N ILE A 1 4.39 -4.41 -2.90
CA ILE A 1 5.43 -4.97 -1.98
C ILE A 1 4.77 -5.91 -1.00
N ALA A 2 5.45 -6.97 -0.55
CA ALA A 2 4.91 -7.93 0.43
C ALA A 2 5.71 -7.84 1.74
N ALA A 3 5.02 -7.88 2.87
CA ALA A 3 5.63 -7.94 4.19
C ALA A 3 4.70 -8.66 5.17
N ALA A 4 5.27 -9.51 6.03
CA ALA A 4 4.51 -10.42 6.87
C ALA A 4 3.46 -11.20 6.04
N ASN A 5 2.19 -11.15 6.42
CA ASN A 5 1.09 -11.81 5.71
C ASN A 5 0.25 -10.86 4.83
N HIS A 6 0.84 -9.74 4.40
CA HIS A 6 0.12 -8.74 3.60
C HIS A 6 0.89 -8.39 2.32
N LEU A 7 0.13 -8.20 1.25
CA LEU A 7 0.57 -7.66 -0.02
C LEU A 7 -0.04 -6.26 -0.20
N TYR A 8 0.82 -5.28 -0.43
CA TYR A 8 0.45 -3.88 -0.66
C TYR A 8 0.61 -3.56 -2.14
N LEU A 9 -0.50 -3.20 -2.79
CA LEU A 9 -0.58 -2.90 -4.21
C LEU A 9 -1.02 -1.46 -4.38
N ILE A 10 -0.30 -0.71 -5.20
CA ILE A 10 -0.65 0.67 -5.55
C ILE A 10 -0.77 0.77 -7.07
N SER A 11 -1.88 1.30 -7.55
CA SER A 11 -2.01 1.64 -8.97
C SER A 11 -1.41 3.02 -9.26
N GLU A 12 -1.11 3.29 -10.53
CA GLU A 12 -0.64 4.62 -10.97
C GLU A 12 -1.61 5.75 -10.57
N LYS A 13 -2.91 5.47 -10.49
CA LYS A 13 -3.96 6.44 -10.11
C LYS A 13 -4.05 6.70 -8.60
N GLY A 14 -3.22 6.03 -7.79
CA GLY A 14 -3.20 6.22 -6.34
C GLY A 14 -4.14 5.30 -5.55
N LEU A 15 -4.76 4.30 -6.19
CA LEU A 15 -5.54 3.28 -5.47
C LEU A 15 -4.60 2.30 -4.77
N LEU A 16 -4.49 2.42 -3.44
CA LEU A 16 -3.78 1.50 -2.55
C LEU A 16 -4.75 0.41 -2.08
N GLN A 17 -4.36 -0.85 -2.26
CA GLN A 17 -5.05 -2.01 -1.71
C GLN A 17 -4.10 -2.82 -0.83
N VAL A 18 -4.62 -3.26 0.32
CA VAL A 18 -3.97 -4.20 1.22
C VAL A 18 -4.66 -5.54 1.07
N VAL A 19 -3.89 -6.55 0.69
CA VAL A 19 -4.37 -7.92 0.51
C VAL A 19 -3.75 -8.78 1.60
N GLN A 20 -4.57 -9.35 2.47
CA GLN A 20 -4.13 -10.42 3.36
C GLN A 20 -3.93 -11.69 2.54
N LEU A 21 -2.75 -12.30 2.67
CA LEU A 21 -2.41 -13.53 1.95
C LEU A 21 -3.05 -14.74 2.64
N GLY A 22 -3.57 -15.66 1.82
CA GLY A 22 -4.10 -16.95 2.23
C GLY A 22 -3.61 -18.07 1.32
N GLU A 23 -3.77 -19.32 1.74
CA GLU A 23 -3.20 -20.49 1.03
C GLU A 23 -3.74 -20.68 -0.39
N LYS A 24 -5.01 -20.33 -0.62
CA LYS A 24 -5.69 -20.50 -1.92
C LYS A 24 -5.98 -19.17 -2.62
N GLN A 25 -6.29 -18.14 -1.84
CA GLN A 25 -6.66 -16.82 -2.35
C GLN A 25 -6.31 -15.76 -1.31
N GLY A 26 -6.03 -14.55 -1.80
CA GLY A 26 -5.93 -13.37 -0.96
C GLY A 26 -7.30 -12.72 -0.73
N GLU A 27 -7.40 -11.95 0.33
CA GLU A 27 -8.57 -11.13 0.67
C GLU A 27 -8.16 -9.66 0.76
N VAL A 28 -8.91 -8.76 0.12
CA VAL A 28 -8.67 -7.31 0.26
C VAL A 28 -9.18 -6.87 1.62
N THR A 29 -8.26 -6.51 2.52
CA THR A 29 -8.57 -6.13 3.91
C THR A 29 -8.52 -4.62 4.14
N GLY A 30 -8.09 -3.85 3.14
CA GLY A 30 -8.07 -2.38 3.22
C GLY A 30 -7.87 -1.75 1.87
N GLU A 31 -8.48 -0.57 1.69
CA GLU A 31 -8.38 0.22 0.47
C GLU A 31 -8.32 1.70 0.80
N VAL A 32 -7.46 2.44 0.09
CA VAL A 32 -7.35 3.89 0.17
C VAL A 32 -7.12 4.45 -1.22
N ASP A 33 -7.97 5.38 -1.65
CA ASP A 33 -7.74 6.17 -2.85
C ASP A 33 -7.01 7.47 -2.48
N LEU A 34 -5.72 7.56 -2.82
CA LEU A 34 -4.89 8.74 -2.58
C LEU A 34 -5.18 9.87 -3.55
N LYS A 35 -5.88 9.60 -4.67
CA LYS A 35 -6.21 10.57 -5.73
C LYS A 35 -4.98 11.32 -6.26
N GLU A 36 -3.86 10.63 -6.31
CA GLU A 36 -2.57 11.17 -6.75
C GLU A 36 -1.84 10.20 -7.65
N THR A 37 -1.10 10.73 -8.62
CA THR A 37 -0.25 9.93 -9.50
C THR A 37 0.91 9.33 -8.70
N ILE A 38 1.08 8.02 -8.83
CA ILE A 38 2.15 7.25 -8.19
C ILE A 38 3.04 6.62 -9.25
N LEU A 39 4.30 7.03 -9.29
CA LEU A 39 5.35 6.47 -10.16
C LEU A 39 6.53 5.92 -9.34
N ALA A 40 6.24 5.45 -8.12
CA ALA A 40 7.26 4.97 -7.19
C ALA A 40 6.86 3.63 -6.57
N THR A 41 7.86 2.81 -6.23
CA THR A 41 7.65 1.61 -5.42
C THR A 41 7.46 2.02 -3.95
N PRO A 42 6.42 1.53 -3.26
CA PRO A 42 6.28 1.75 -1.82
C PRO A 42 7.44 1.17 -1.02
N ALA A 43 7.67 1.68 0.19
CA ALA A 43 8.63 1.15 1.15
C ALA A 43 7.95 0.86 2.49
N ILE A 44 8.46 -0.13 3.25
CA ILE A 44 7.97 -0.43 4.60
C ILE A 44 9.12 -0.25 5.59
N SER A 45 8.85 0.46 6.67
CA SER A 45 9.73 0.60 7.83
C SER A 45 8.90 0.95 9.06
N ASP A 46 9.32 0.51 10.24
CA ASP A 46 8.67 0.88 11.52
C ASP A 46 7.14 0.69 11.49
N ASN A 47 6.71 -0.51 11.08
CA ASN A 47 5.31 -0.90 10.94
C ASN A 47 4.44 0.07 10.12
N SER A 48 5.08 0.80 9.19
CA SER A 48 4.45 1.86 8.39
C SER A 48 4.79 1.68 6.92
N LEU A 49 3.80 1.96 6.06
CA LEU A 49 3.96 2.03 4.63
C LEU A 49 4.26 3.48 4.22
N PHE A 50 5.33 3.68 3.46
CA PHE A 50 5.72 4.95 2.89
C PHE A 50 5.54 4.93 1.38
N LEU A 51 4.92 5.98 0.86
CA LEU A 51 4.64 6.10 -0.57
C LEU A 51 4.82 7.54 -1.03
N ARG A 52 5.66 7.73 -2.04
CA ARG A 52 5.86 9.04 -2.67
C ARG A 52 4.95 9.18 -3.89
N SER A 53 4.18 10.26 -3.93
CA SER A 53 3.51 10.76 -5.13
C SER A 53 4.30 11.92 -5.75
N ASP A 54 3.72 12.60 -6.74
CA ASP A 54 4.31 13.83 -7.28
C ASP A 54 4.34 14.99 -6.28
N LYS A 55 3.43 15.00 -5.29
CA LYS A 55 3.24 16.14 -4.36
C LYS A 55 3.56 15.82 -2.92
N HIS A 56 3.37 14.58 -2.49
CA HIS A 56 3.41 14.20 -1.08
C HIS A 56 4.24 12.94 -0.86
N LEU A 57 4.82 12.87 0.34
CA LEU A 57 5.27 11.61 0.92
C LEU A 57 4.23 11.18 1.97
N TRP A 58 3.54 10.09 1.69
CA TRP A 58 2.53 9.51 2.54
C TRP A 58 3.17 8.55 3.55
N LYS A 59 2.74 8.61 4.81
CA LYS A 59 2.95 7.57 5.82
C LYS A 59 1.59 6.99 6.19
N ILE A 60 1.44 5.69 6.03
CA ILE A 60 0.22 4.95 6.39
C ILE A 60 0.60 3.94 7.46
N SER A 61 -0.02 4.05 8.64
CA SER A 61 0.23 3.18 9.79
C SER A 61 -1.06 2.90 10.54
N SER A 62 -1.13 1.79 11.27
CA SER A 62 -2.14 1.61 12.31
C SER A 62 -1.85 2.58 13.46
N ARG A 63 -2.89 2.93 14.22
CA ARG A 63 -2.74 3.62 15.51
C ARG A 63 -2.07 2.70 16.53
#